data_AF-A0AAV5KEW3-F1
#
_entry.id   AF-A0AAV5KEW3-F1
#
_cell.length_a   1.000
_cell.length_b   1.000
_cell.length_c   1.000
_cell.angle_alpha   90.00
_cell.angle_beta   90.00
_cell.angle_gamma   90.00
#
_symmetry.space_group_name_H-M   'P 1'
#
loop_
_entity.id
_entity.type
_entity.pdbx_description
1 polymer ?
#
loop_
_entity_poly.entity_id
_entity_poly.type
_entity_poly.pdbx_seq_one_letter_code
_entity_poly.pdbx_strand_id
1 'polypeptide(L)'
;MQLSFQMWTDQLQETINSKKKGDAAFRHNDFKAAIECYTQFIDVGTMVSPTVYARRSLSYLMSDLPQEALSDALQAQVISPVWHIASYLQAAALLALGKKNEAQTPLKEGSVLESQRNNVT
;
A
#
# COMPACT_ATOMS: atom_id res chain seq x y z
N MET A 1 26.46 -19.17 -11.90
CA MET A 1 25.05 -19.25 -12.33
C MET A 1 24.15 -19.97 -11.32
N GLN A 2 24.52 -21.15 -10.79
CA GLN A 2 23.65 -21.87 -9.83
C GLN A 2 23.48 -21.13 -8.49
N LEU A 3 24.56 -20.53 -7.94
CA LEU A 3 24.49 -19.79 -6.68
C LEU A 3 23.63 -18.51 -6.78
N SER A 4 23.72 -17.78 -7.90
CA SER A 4 22.93 -16.57 -8.14
C SER A 4 21.44 -16.87 -8.35
N PHE A 5 21.12 -18.00 -8.99
CA PHE A 5 19.74 -18.44 -9.13
C PHE A 5 19.15 -18.85 -7.79
N GLN A 6 19.91 -19.61 -6.98
CA GLN A 6 19.48 -20.00 -5.63
C GLN A 6 19.24 -18.79 -4.74
N MET A 7 20.15 -17.81 -4.72
CA MET A 7 19.96 -16.57 -3.95
C MET A 7 18.70 -15.82 -4.38
N TRP A 8 18.45 -15.72 -5.68
CA TRP A 8 17.23 -15.07 -6.19
C TRP A 8 15.96 -15.82 -5.77
N THR A 9 15.96 -17.16 -5.81
CA THR A 9 14.81 -17.94 -5.35
C THR A 9 14.57 -17.80 -3.86
N ASP A 10 15.63 -17.70 -3.05
CA ASP A 10 15.52 -17.53 -1.60
C ASP A 10 14.93 -16.14 -1.26
N GLN A 11 15.40 -15.08 -1.93
CA GLN A 11 14.86 -13.72 -1.81
C GLN A 11 13.40 -13.64 -2.25
N LEU A 12 13.04 -14.34 -3.32
CA LEU A 12 11.65 -14.41 -3.79
C LEU A 12 10.76 -15.11 -2.76
N GLN A 13 11.21 -16.22 -2.18
CA GLN A 13 10.45 -16.91 -1.13
C GLN A 13 10.28 -16.04 0.11
N GLU A 14 11.33 -15.34 0.54
CA GLU A 14 11.27 -14.39 1.64
C GLU A 14 10.23 -13.30 1.37
N THR A 15 10.28 -12.68 0.18
CA THR A 15 9.31 -11.67 -0.27
C THR A 15 7.87 -12.19 -0.18
N ILE A 16 7.60 -13.38 -0.71
CA ILE A 16 6.26 -13.99 -0.67
C ILE A 16 5.82 -14.24 0.78
N ASN A 17 6.72 -14.70 1.64
CA ASN A 17 6.42 -15.00 3.04
C ASN A 17 6.12 -13.73 3.84
N SER A 18 6.91 -12.67 3.66
CA SER A 18 6.69 -11.36 4.29
C SER A 18 5.33 -10.78 3.91
N LYS A 19 4.95 -10.84 2.62
CA LYS A 19 3.60 -10.43 2.19
C LYS A 19 2.50 -11.24 2.88
N LYS A 20 2.62 -12.57 2.93
CA LYS A 20 1.61 -13.45 3.56
C LYS A 20 1.46 -13.15 5.05
N LYS A 21 2.56 -12.94 5.77
CA LYS A 21 2.55 -12.56 7.19
C LYS A 21 1.90 -11.18 7.38
N GLY A 22 2.25 -10.20 6.55
CA GLY A 22 1.63 -8.88 6.55
C GLY A 22 0.12 -8.94 6.32
N ASP A 23 -0.32 -9.73 5.33
CA ASP A 23 -1.75 -9.94 5.02
C ASP A 23 -2.51 -10.64 6.16
N ALA A 24 -1.84 -11.51 6.91
CA ALA A 24 -2.42 -12.14 8.10
C ALA A 24 -2.52 -11.12 9.25
N ALA A 25 -1.45 -10.39 9.56
CA ALA A 25 -1.44 -9.37 10.60
C ALA A 25 -2.48 -8.26 10.34
N PHE A 26 -2.53 -7.77 9.10
CA PHE A 26 -3.50 -6.77 8.66
C PHE A 26 -4.95 -7.21 8.89
N ARG A 27 -5.29 -8.47 8.55
CA ARG A 27 -6.64 -9.01 8.78
C ARG A 27 -7.00 -9.17 10.26
N HIS A 28 -6.00 -9.33 11.13
CA HIS A 28 -6.20 -9.39 12.58
C HIS A 28 -6.11 -8.00 13.25
N ASN A 29 -6.02 -6.91 12.48
CA ASN A 29 -5.82 -5.55 12.97
C ASN A 29 -4.53 -5.36 13.79
N ASP A 30 -3.56 -6.27 13.64
CA ASP A 30 -2.21 -6.06 14.18
C ASP A 30 -1.42 -5.19 13.20
N PHE A 31 -1.72 -3.90 13.24
CA PHE A 31 -1.18 -2.93 12.27
C PHE A 31 0.33 -2.74 12.41
N LYS A 32 0.89 -2.90 13.62
CA LYS A 32 2.34 -2.84 13.84
C LYS A 32 3.04 -4.00 13.14
N ALA A 33 2.59 -5.23 13.37
CA ALA A 33 3.17 -6.39 12.69
C ALA A 33 2.94 -6.34 11.18
N ALA A 34 1.80 -5.81 10.73
CA ALA A 34 1.53 -5.60 9.31
C ALA A 34 2.52 -4.62 8.67
N ILE A 35 2.79 -3.49 9.32
CA ILE A 35 3.79 -2.50 8.88
C ILE A 35 5.17 -3.15 8.77
N GLU A 36 5.63 -3.86 9.79
CA GLU A 36 6.94 -4.52 9.80
C GLU A 36 7.08 -5.51 8.63
N CYS A 37 6.09 -6.39 8.46
CA CYS A 37 6.11 -7.40 7.40
C CYS A 37 6.06 -6.79 6.00
N TYR A 38 5.25 -5.74 5.80
CA TYR A 38 5.18 -5.04 4.51
C TYR A 38 6.43 -4.21 4.22
N THR A 39 7.09 -3.66 5.25
CA THR A 39 8.39 -3.03 5.10
C THR A 39 9.45 -4.04 4.67
N GLN A 40 9.51 -5.21 5.30
CA GLN A 40 10.41 -6.28 4.85
C GLN A 40 10.14 -6.69 3.39
N PHE A 41 8.88 -6.79 2.96
CA PHE A 41 8.54 -7.06 1.55
C PHE A 41 9.12 -6.00 0.61
N ILE A 42 9.00 -4.72 0.98
CA ILE A 42 9.43 -3.59 0.15
C ILE A 42 10.96 -3.50 0.11
N ASP A 43 11.63 -3.69 1.25
CA ASP A 43 13.09 -3.57 1.37
C ASP A 43 13.84 -4.67 0.60
N VAL A 44 13.28 -5.88 0.52
CA VAL A 44 13.84 -6.96 -0.32
C VAL A 44 13.78 -6.59 -1.81
N GLY A 45 12.80 -5.78 -2.23
CA GLY A 45 12.75 -5.17 -3.56
C GLY A 45 12.60 -6.13 -4.74
N THR A 46 12.41 -7.42 -4.50
CA THR A 46 12.29 -8.44 -5.57
C THR A 46 10.94 -8.38 -6.28
N MET A 47 9.90 -7.86 -5.61
CA MET A 47 8.56 -7.69 -6.18
C MET A 47 7.98 -6.32 -5.80
N VAL A 48 7.15 -5.78 -6.69
CA VAL A 48 6.38 -4.55 -6.44
C VAL A 48 4.90 -4.90 -6.38
N SER A 49 4.18 -4.38 -5.38
CA SER A 49 2.76 -4.68 -5.21
C SER A 49 1.99 -3.45 -4.71
N PRO A 50 1.04 -2.91 -5.49
CA PRO A 50 0.28 -1.73 -5.07
C PRO A 50 -0.56 -2.02 -3.83
N THR A 51 -1.04 -3.26 -3.67
CA THR A 51 -1.83 -3.67 -2.51
C THR A 51 -1.02 -3.72 -1.22
N VAL A 52 0.29 -4.01 -1.27
CA VAL A 52 1.17 -3.94 -0.11
C VAL A 52 1.29 -2.50 0.38
N TYR A 53 1.58 -1.57 -0.53
CA TYR A 53 1.62 -0.13 -0.20
C TYR A 53 0.27 0.38 0.33
N ALA A 54 -0.84 0.03 -0.32
CA ALA A 54 -2.16 0.47 0.16
C ALA A 54 -2.51 -0.08 1.56
N ARG A 55 -2.20 -1.35 1.86
CA ARG A 55 -2.45 -1.94 3.18
C ARG A 55 -1.51 -1.39 4.25
N ARG A 56 -0.25 -1.15 3.90
CA ARG A 56 0.71 -0.50 4.81
C ARG A 56 0.33 0.96 5.08
N SER A 57 -0.12 1.69 4.06
CA SER A 57 -0.72 3.03 4.19
C SER A 57 -1.88 3.05 5.18
N LEU A 58 -2.84 2.13 5.03
CA LEU A 58 -3.96 2.03 5.95
C LEU A 58 -3.51 1.63 7.36
N SER A 59 -2.52 0.74 7.48
CA SER A 59 -1.95 0.37 8.79
C SER A 59 -1.27 1.54 9.49
N TYR A 60 -0.58 2.41 8.73
CA TYR A 60 -0.02 3.65 9.24
C TYR A 60 -1.11 4.62 9.72
N LEU A 61 -2.21 4.78 8.96
CA LEU A 61 -3.36 5.59 9.42
C LEU A 61 -3.95 5.08 10.74
N MET A 62 -4.10 3.77 10.87
CA MET A 62 -4.62 3.13 12.10
C MET A 62 -3.62 3.18 13.26
N SER A 63 -2.38 3.62 13.01
CA SER A 63 -1.32 3.77 13.99
C SER A 63 -0.94 5.24 14.23
N ASP A 64 -1.78 6.19 13.81
CA ASP A 64 -1.55 7.63 13.93
C ASP A 64 -0.27 8.13 13.23
N LEU A 65 0.10 7.50 12.11
CA LEU A 65 1.27 7.83 11.27
C LEU A 65 0.82 8.33 9.88
N PRO A 66 0.14 9.48 9.78
CA PRO A 66 -0.51 9.89 8.54
C PRO A 66 0.45 10.39 7.45
N GLN A 67 1.70 10.77 7.77
CA GLN A 67 2.68 11.16 6.76
C GLN A 67 3.20 9.95 5.97
N GLU A 68 3.54 8.89 6.69
CA GLU A 68 3.96 7.60 6.16
C GLU A 68 2.82 6.99 5.33
N ALA A 69 1.59 7.11 5.83
CA ALA A 69 0.40 6.69 5.09
C ALA A 69 0.25 7.42 3.75
N LEU A 70 0.45 8.74 3.72
CA LEU A 70 0.37 9.53 2.50
C LEU A 70 1.45 9.09 1.49
N SER A 71 2.68 8.86 1.96
CA SER A 71 3.78 8.38 1.11
C SER A 71 3.45 7.05 0.44
N ASP A 72 2.94 6.08 1.21
CA ASP A 72 2.55 4.77 0.68
C ASP A 72 1.35 4.87 -0.28
N ALA A 73 0.38 5.73 0.01
CA ALA A 73 -0.78 5.92 -0.86
C ALA A 73 -0.38 6.55 -2.22
N LEU A 74 0.60 7.45 -2.24
CA LEU A 74 1.19 8.00 -3.46
C LEU A 74 1.94 6.91 -4.24
N GLN A 75 2.75 6.09 -3.55
CA GLN A 75 3.43 4.96 -4.20
C GLN A 75 2.45 3.94 -4.80
N ALA A 76 1.37 3.61 -4.08
CA ALA A 76 0.33 2.73 -4.59
C ALA A 76 -0.31 3.28 -5.88
N GLN A 77 -0.51 4.60 -5.97
CA GLN A 77 -1.04 5.24 -7.19
C GLN A 77 -0.01 5.26 -8.33
N VAL A 78 1.28 5.47 -8.06
CA VAL A 78 2.33 5.37 -9.09
C VAL A 78 2.34 3.97 -9.71
N ILE A 79 2.17 2.93 -8.89
CA ILE A 79 2.16 1.53 -9.35
C ILE A 79 0.84 1.18 -10.06
N SER A 80 -0.28 1.75 -9.61
CA SER A 80 -1.61 1.50 -10.18
C SER A 80 -2.41 2.80 -10.36
N PRO A 81 -2.19 3.54 -11.46
CA PRO A 81 -2.72 4.90 -11.64
C PRO A 81 -4.26 5.00 -11.66
N VAL A 82 -4.93 3.94 -12.10
CA VAL A 82 -6.40 3.88 -12.24
C VAL A 82 -7.10 3.29 -11.02
N TRP A 83 -6.37 3.07 -9.92
CA TRP A 83 -6.91 2.41 -8.73
C TRP A 83 -7.46 3.42 -7.71
N HIS A 84 -8.78 3.59 -7.71
CA HIS A 84 -9.52 4.50 -6.81
C HIS A 84 -9.15 4.38 -5.32
N ILE A 85 -8.82 3.18 -4.84
CA ILE A 85 -8.43 2.97 -3.43
C ILE A 85 -7.19 3.78 -3.05
N ALA A 86 -6.21 3.91 -3.95
CA ALA A 86 -5.01 4.70 -3.67
C ALA A 86 -5.34 6.19 -3.50
N SER A 87 -6.23 6.73 -4.33
CA SER A 87 -6.72 8.11 -4.20
C SER A 87 -7.48 8.32 -2.88
N TYR A 88 -8.35 7.39 -2.51
CA TYR A 88 -9.07 7.50 -1.23
C TYR A 88 -8.13 7.42 -0.01
N LEU A 89 -7.07 6.62 -0.06
CA LEU A 89 -6.07 6.58 1.01
C LEU A 89 -5.27 7.89 1.11
N GLN A 90 -4.91 8.52 -0.02
CA GLN A 90 -4.27 9.84 -0.01
C GLN A 90 -5.17 10.89 0.63
N ALA A 91 -6.45 10.91 0.26
CA ALA A 91 -7.43 11.80 0.87
C ALA A 91 -7.54 11.58 2.37
N ALA A 92 -7.66 10.32 2.82
CA ALA A 92 -7.73 9.98 4.23
C ALA A 92 -6.48 10.45 5.01
N ALA A 93 -5.29 10.24 4.45
CA ALA A 93 -4.04 10.71 5.04
C ALA A 93 -3.95 12.23 5.12
N LEU A 94 -4.31 12.94 4.04
CA LEU A 94 -4.35 14.42 4.03
C LEU A 94 -5.35 14.97 5.05
N LEU A 95 -6.51 14.33 5.21
CA LEU A 95 -7.50 14.71 6.23
C LEU A 95 -6.95 14.50 7.65
N ALA A 96 -6.28 13.37 7.91
CA ALA A 96 -5.62 13.10 9.19
C ALA A 96 -4.49 14.11 9.49
N LEU A 97 -3.83 14.64 8.45
CA LEU A 97 -2.86 15.73 8.56
C LEU A 97 -3.48 17.12 8.72
N GLY A 98 -4.82 17.23 8.74
CA GLY A 98 -5.52 18.52 8.77
C GLY A 98 -5.51 19.30 7.44
N LYS A 99 -4.99 18.71 6.37
CA LYS A 99 -4.85 19.31 5.04
C LYS A 99 -6.12 19.14 4.20
N LYS A 100 -7.25 19.63 4.72
CA LYS A 100 -8.59 19.45 4.12
C LYS A 100 -8.69 19.93 2.66
N ASN A 101 -8.02 21.04 2.32
CA ASN A 101 -8.05 21.58 0.96
C ASN A 101 -7.32 20.67 -0.04
N GLU A 102 -6.16 20.12 0.36
CA GLU A 102 -5.39 19.20 -0.48
C GLU A 102 -6.15 17.87 -0.69
N ALA A 103 -6.94 17.43 0.29
CA ALA A 103 -7.72 16.19 0.21
C ALA A 103 -8.87 16.21 -0.83
N GLN A 104 -9.32 17.39 -1.25
CA GLN A 104 -10.43 17.54 -2.22
C GLN A 104 -10.10 16.89 -3.57
N THR A 105 -8.87 17.07 -4.04
CA THR A 105 -8.40 16.55 -5.34
C THR A 105 -8.42 15.02 -5.38
N PRO A 106 -7.73 14.28 -4.48
CA PRO A 106 -7.76 12.83 -4.49
C PRO A 106 -9.15 12.23 -4.19
N LEU A 107 -10.00 12.91 -3.42
CA LEU A 107 -11.41 12.47 -3.24
C LEU A 107 -12.17 12.48 -4.58
N LYS A 108 -12.05 13.57 -5.34
CA LYS A 108 -12.69 13.71 -6.64
C LYS A 108 -12.16 12.68 -7.64
N GLU A 109 -10.85 12.50 -7.68
CA GLU A 109 -10.21 11.51 -8.55
C GLU A 109 -10.65 10.08 -8.23
N GLY A 110 -10.67 9.70 -6.94
CA GLY A 110 -11.13 8.39 -6.50
C GLY A 110 -12.57 8.11 -6.93
N SER A 111 -13.47 9.10 -6.78
CA SER A 111 -14.87 8.99 -7.19
C SER A 111 -15.05 8.80 -8.70
N VAL A 112 -14.26 9.52 -9.51
CA VAL A 112 -14.26 9.36 -10.97
C VAL A 112 -13.78 7.96 -11.36
N LEU A 113 -12.66 7.51 -10.80
CA LEU A 113 -12.06 6.20 -11.10
C LEU A 113 -12.98 5.04 -10.67
N GLU A 114 -13.64 5.16 -9.52
CA GLU A 114 -14.60 4.18 -9.04
C GLU A 114 -15.82 4.08 -9.96
N SER A 115 -16.36 5.22 -10.39
CA SER A 115 -17.49 5.27 -11.33
C SER A 115 -17.13 4.63 -12.67
N GLN A 116 -15.95 4.94 -13.20
CA GLN A 116 -15.45 4.34 -14.45
C GLN A 116 -15.30 2.81 -14.32
N ARG A 117 -14.78 2.32 -13.19
CA ARG A 117 -14.66 0.88 -12.93
C ARG A 117 -16.01 0.17 -12.92
N ASN A 118 -17.02 0.76 -12.26
CA ASN A 118 -18.35 0.16 -12.13
C ASN A 118 -19.11 0.12 -13.47
N ASN A 119 -18.84 1.05 -14.38
CA ASN A 119 -19.45 1.08 -15.72
C ASN A 119 -18.86 0.05 -16.70
N VAL A 120 -17.77 -0.63 -16.34
CA VAL A 120 -17.09 -1.66 -17.16
C VAL A 120 -17.48 -3.08 -16.72
N THR A 121 -18.33 -3.21 -15.69
CA THR A 121 -18.83 -4.51 -15.17
C THR A 121 -20.29 -4.70 -15.54
#